data_AF-B6HHU1-F1
#
_entry.id   AF-B6HHU1-F1
#
_cell.length_a   1.000
_cell.length_b   1.000
_cell.length_c   1.000
_cell.angle_alpha   90.00
_cell.angle_beta   90.00
_cell.angle_gamma   90.00
#
_symmetry.space_group_name_H-M   'P 1'
#
loop_
_entity.id
_entity.type
_entity.pdbx_description
1 polymer ?
#
loop_
_entity_poly.entity_id
_entity_poly.type
_entity_poly.pdbx_seq_one_letter_code
_entity_poly.pdbx_strand_id
1 'polypeptide(L)'
;MKAKAFRERVGVSNHLKYHFPAFLVSIIQGEKSPLYQLDIILFGHSFANKSASLDELYGLGFAEVTLPAQLGKPGFNPGLVKSMPLIVSRSNRSLVLYHNGALHGHNHCIMLLPSKQIEIVVLTNSISQGDIAEWVAQTLPQAALDPKTTEDLLPVAREATTNWRAGYQKVAETLEKEQIPNTPQPSGKELIGRYVRSTNALFFRVFEEDDFLKLSINEKTSHTHTLTQCHNDIFSFFPSAEERMKRSRFHYGTHAWLLF
;
A
#
# COMPACT_ATOMS: atom_id res chain seq x y z
N MET A 1 -34.32 23.33 -4.70
CA MET A 1 -34.01 21.97 -5.19
C MET A 1 -32.78 21.47 -4.42
N LYS A 2 -32.95 20.61 -3.40
CA LYS A 2 -31.84 20.13 -2.55
C LYS A 2 -31.37 18.77 -3.08
N ALA A 3 -30.14 18.72 -3.58
CA ALA A 3 -29.48 17.46 -3.96
C ALA A 3 -29.14 16.67 -2.69
N LYS A 4 -29.79 15.53 -2.52
CA LYS A 4 -29.52 14.57 -1.44
C LYS A 4 -28.36 13.69 -1.92
N ALA A 5 -27.17 13.90 -1.35
CA ALA A 5 -26.00 13.08 -1.63
C ALA A 5 -26.25 11.65 -1.14
N PHE A 6 -26.33 10.72 -2.09
CA PHE A 6 -26.39 9.28 -1.82
C PHE A 6 -24.95 8.80 -1.54
N ARG A 7 -24.60 8.67 -0.26
CA ARG A 7 -23.36 7.99 0.16
C ARG A 7 -23.71 6.53 0.43
N GLU A 8 -23.58 5.68 -0.58
CA GLU A 8 -23.53 4.24 -0.34
C GLU A 8 -22.17 3.89 0.26
N ARG A 9 -22.19 3.23 1.42
CA ARG A 9 -20.99 2.59 1.97
C ARG A 9 -20.77 1.31 1.15
N VAL A 10 -19.63 1.22 0.47
CA VAL A 10 -19.22 -0.01 -0.22
C VAL A 10 -18.79 -1.02 0.84
N GLY A 11 -19.67 -1.98 1.17
CA GLY A 11 -19.36 -3.12 2.04
C GLY A 11 -18.92 -4.35 1.26
N VAL A 12 -18.45 -5.39 1.95
CA VAL A 12 -18.13 -6.72 1.36
C VAL A 12 -19.32 -7.24 0.53
N SER A 13 -20.55 -7.05 1.02
CA SER A 13 -21.77 -7.41 0.26
C SER A 13 -21.97 -6.59 -1.02
N ASN A 14 -21.46 -5.35 -1.14
CA ASN A 14 -21.54 -4.59 -2.38
C ASN A 14 -20.42 -4.96 -3.35
N HIS A 15 -19.21 -5.29 -2.85
CA HIS A 15 -18.16 -5.91 -3.67
C HIS A 15 -18.61 -7.24 -4.26
N LEU A 16 -19.25 -8.08 -3.44
CA LEU A 16 -19.82 -9.38 -3.83
C LEU A 16 -21.16 -9.28 -4.61
N LYS A 17 -21.83 -8.13 -4.67
CA LYS A 17 -23.09 -7.99 -5.44
C LYS A 17 -22.93 -7.26 -6.75
N TYR A 18 -22.01 -6.30 -6.85
CA TYR A 18 -21.99 -5.36 -7.98
C TYR A 18 -20.67 -5.28 -8.74
N HIS A 19 -19.52 -5.63 -8.13
CA HIS A 19 -18.22 -5.34 -8.74
C HIS A 19 -17.38 -6.58 -9.08
N PHE A 20 -17.15 -7.49 -8.12
CA PHE A 20 -16.18 -8.57 -8.34
C PHE A 20 -16.78 -9.88 -8.85
N PRO A 21 -17.98 -10.30 -8.39
CA PRO A 21 -18.68 -11.38 -9.06
C PRO A 21 -19.10 -10.99 -10.46
N ALA A 22 -19.37 -9.71 -10.74
CA ALA A 22 -19.51 -9.23 -12.10
C ALA A 22 -18.21 -9.42 -12.90
N PHE A 23 -17.04 -9.25 -12.30
CA PHE A 23 -15.73 -9.45 -12.94
C PHE A 23 -15.46 -10.94 -13.25
N LEU A 24 -15.65 -11.84 -12.28
CA LEU A 24 -15.49 -13.29 -12.50
C LEU A 24 -16.57 -13.84 -13.45
N VAL A 25 -17.83 -13.43 -13.26
CA VAL A 25 -18.93 -13.74 -14.17
C VAL A 25 -18.66 -13.18 -15.56
N SER A 26 -18.05 -12.01 -15.70
CA SER A 26 -17.67 -11.45 -17.00
C SER A 26 -16.52 -12.21 -17.66
N ILE A 27 -15.53 -12.64 -16.88
CA ILE A 27 -14.47 -13.55 -17.34
C ILE A 27 -15.06 -14.89 -17.81
N ILE A 28 -16.08 -15.39 -17.12
CA ILE A 28 -16.75 -16.66 -17.41
C ILE A 28 -17.80 -16.55 -18.54
N GLN A 29 -18.50 -15.42 -18.65
CA GLN A 29 -19.60 -15.17 -19.60
C GLN A 29 -19.14 -14.53 -20.92
N GLY A 30 -17.89 -14.08 -21.02
CA GLY A 30 -17.34 -13.48 -22.24
C GLY A 30 -18.10 -12.23 -22.70
N GLU A 31 -18.56 -12.23 -23.95
CA GLU A 31 -19.17 -11.07 -24.64
C GLU A 31 -20.45 -10.49 -23.99
N LYS A 32 -21.04 -11.15 -22.99
CA LYS A 32 -22.23 -10.63 -22.26
C LYS A 32 -21.89 -9.74 -21.06
N SER A 33 -20.60 -9.50 -20.84
CA SER A 33 -20.04 -8.64 -19.80
C SER A 33 -20.28 -7.14 -20.08
N PRO A 34 -20.61 -6.31 -19.07
CA PRO A 34 -20.57 -4.85 -19.19
C PRO A 34 -19.13 -4.28 -19.17
N LEU A 35 -18.14 -5.12 -18.86
CA LEU A 35 -16.72 -4.80 -18.88
C LEU A 35 -16.12 -5.15 -20.25
N TYR A 36 -15.52 -4.16 -20.89
CA TYR A 36 -14.84 -4.31 -22.18
C TYR A 36 -13.34 -4.59 -21.98
N GLN A 37 -12.72 -5.26 -22.96
CA GLN A 37 -11.27 -5.47 -23.02
C GLN A 37 -10.69 -6.21 -21.80
N LEU A 38 -11.43 -7.17 -21.24
CA LEU A 38 -10.98 -7.94 -20.08
C LEU A 38 -9.72 -8.75 -20.37
N ASP A 39 -9.58 -9.26 -21.58
CA ASP A 39 -8.38 -9.92 -22.07
C ASP A 39 -7.16 -8.99 -21.99
N ILE A 40 -7.32 -7.71 -22.35
CA ILE A 40 -6.25 -6.71 -22.22
C ILE A 40 -6.03 -6.34 -20.75
N ILE A 41 -7.08 -6.14 -19.95
CA ILE A 41 -6.96 -5.75 -18.53
C ILE A 41 -6.24 -6.82 -17.71
N LEU A 42 -6.52 -8.09 -17.99
CA LEU A 42 -6.02 -9.21 -17.20
C LEU A 42 -4.74 -9.84 -17.75
N PHE A 43 -4.22 -9.31 -18.85
CA PHE A 43 -2.97 -9.74 -19.43
C PHE A 43 -1.80 -8.93 -18.86
N GLY A 44 -0.71 -9.62 -18.53
CA GLY A 44 0.54 -9.04 -18.09
C GLY A 44 1.22 -8.20 -19.16
N HIS A 45 1.34 -6.89 -18.94
CA HIS A 45 1.97 -5.95 -19.88
C HIS A 45 3.43 -5.65 -19.57
N SER A 46 3.90 -6.02 -18.38
CA SER A 46 5.25 -5.71 -17.90
C SER A 46 5.70 -6.73 -16.86
N PHE A 47 7.01 -6.90 -16.69
CA PHE A 47 7.54 -7.74 -15.62
C PHE A 47 7.35 -7.07 -14.26
N ALA A 48 6.78 -7.80 -13.31
CA ALA A 48 6.65 -7.34 -11.93
C ALA A 48 7.98 -7.45 -11.15
N ASN A 49 9.00 -8.09 -11.73
CA ASN A 49 10.30 -8.32 -11.11
C ASN A 49 11.45 -7.79 -11.98
N LYS A 50 12.59 -7.50 -11.33
CA LYS A 50 13.84 -7.14 -12.03
C LYS A 50 14.47 -8.33 -12.76
N SER A 51 14.14 -9.55 -12.35
CA SER A 51 14.67 -10.79 -12.92
C SER A 51 14.02 -11.20 -14.25
N ALA A 52 13.04 -10.43 -14.75
CA ALA A 52 12.30 -10.70 -15.99
C ALA A 52 11.78 -12.16 -16.10
N SER A 53 11.14 -12.66 -15.04
CA SER A 53 10.45 -13.97 -15.12
C SER A 53 9.08 -13.79 -15.77
N LEU A 54 8.79 -14.56 -16.82
CA LEU A 54 7.47 -14.60 -17.46
C LEU A 54 6.35 -15.07 -16.52
N ASP A 55 6.71 -15.73 -15.42
CA ASP A 55 5.75 -16.24 -14.43
C ASP A 55 5.25 -15.15 -13.45
N GLU A 56 5.72 -13.90 -13.60
CA GLU A 56 5.32 -12.78 -12.75
C GLU A 56 5.21 -11.47 -13.55
N LEU A 57 4.01 -11.21 -14.05
CA LEU A 57 3.71 -10.04 -14.85
C LEU A 57 2.78 -9.09 -14.08
N TYR A 58 2.67 -7.85 -14.56
CA TYR A 58 1.72 -6.87 -14.08
C TYR A 58 1.02 -6.20 -15.25
N GLY A 59 -0.31 -6.10 -15.18
CA GLY A 59 -1.14 -5.54 -16.23
C GLY A 59 -2.34 -4.81 -15.67
N LEU A 60 -2.51 -3.55 -16.07
CA LEU A 60 -3.68 -2.68 -15.87
C LEU A 60 -4.40 -2.82 -14.50
N GLY A 61 -3.63 -3.01 -13.42
CA GLY A 61 -4.14 -3.09 -12.05
C GLY A 61 -4.08 -4.48 -11.42
N PHE A 62 -3.65 -5.54 -12.11
CA PHE A 62 -3.46 -6.87 -11.55
C PHE A 62 -2.03 -7.36 -11.72
N ALA A 63 -1.52 -8.04 -10.68
CA ALA A 63 -0.38 -8.92 -10.80
C ALA A 63 -0.86 -10.27 -11.34
N GLU A 64 -0.16 -10.79 -12.34
CA GLU A 64 -0.41 -12.08 -12.96
C GLU A 64 0.73 -13.02 -12.60
N VAL A 65 0.39 -14.15 -11.97
CA VAL A 65 1.38 -15.14 -11.54
C VAL A 65 0.89 -16.57 -11.73
N THR A 66 1.80 -17.48 -12.05
CA THR A 66 1.49 -18.93 -12.07
C THR A 66 2.03 -19.59 -10.80
N LEU A 67 1.15 -20.23 -10.02
CA LEU A 67 1.55 -20.97 -8.83
C LEU A 67 2.38 -22.23 -9.19
N PRO A 68 3.30 -22.68 -8.31
CA PRO A 68 3.68 -22.07 -7.03
C PRO A 68 4.48 -20.77 -7.22
N ALA A 69 4.14 -19.71 -6.47
CA ALA A 69 4.80 -18.42 -6.58
C ALA A 69 4.84 -17.68 -5.25
N GLN A 70 5.76 -16.72 -5.13
CA GLN A 70 5.75 -15.74 -4.04
C GLN A 70 4.78 -14.63 -4.38
N LEU A 71 3.73 -14.48 -3.58
CA LEU A 71 2.72 -13.44 -3.75
C LEU A 71 3.09 -12.16 -2.98
N GLY A 72 2.33 -11.09 -3.21
CA GLY A 72 2.35 -9.88 -2.39
C GLY A 72 3.29 -8.76 -2.85
N LYS A 73 3.81 -8.84 -4.08
CA LYS A 73 4.71 -7.81 -4.65
C LYS A 73 4.12 -6.40 -4.73
N PRO A 74 2.83 -6.22 -5.09
CA PRO A 74 2.21 -4.89 -5.06
C PRO A 74 2.05 -4.35 -3.63
N GLY A 75 2.12 -5.24 -2.64
CA GLY A 75 2.02 -4.94 -1.22
C GLY A 75 3.33 -4.53 -0.56
N PHE A 76 3.24 -4.39 0.77
CA PHE A 76 4.36 -4.01 1.62
C PHE A 76 4.82 -5.14 2.55
N ASN A 77 4.11 -6.27 2.61
CA ASN A 77 4.54 -7.45 3.35
C ASN A 77 5.94 -7.96 2.95
N PRO A 78 6.35 -7.97 1.66
CA PRO A 78 7.72 -8.35 1.28
C PRO A 78 8.80 -7.48 1.92
N GLY A 79 8.49 -6.23 2.28
CA GLY A 79 9.40 -5.34 3.01
C GLY A 79 9.41 -5.56 4.52
N LEU A 80 8.51 -6.40 5.05
CA LEU A 80 8.35 -6.68 6.48
C LEU A 80 8.87 -8.06 6.87
N VAL A 81 9.28 -8.90 5.92
CA VAL A 81 9.75 -10.26 6.20
C VAL A 81 11.04 -10.55 5.45
N LYS A 82 11.85 -11.48 5.96
CA LYS A 82 13.10 -11.88 5.31
C LYS A 82 12.88 -12.48 3.91
N SER A 83 11.82 -13.27 3.75
CA SER A 83 11.47 -13.92 2.49
C SER A 83 9.98 -14.24 2.44
N MET A 84 9.33 -13.92 1.32
CA MET A 84 7.95 -14.34 1.09
C MET A 84 7.87 -15.87 0.90
N PRO A 85 6.84 -16.53 1.43
CA PRO A 85 6.65 -17.96 1.22
C PRO A 85 6.19 -18.26 -0.21
N LEU A 86 6.50 -19.46 -0.70
CA LEU A 86 5.89 -19.98 -1.93
C LEU A 86 4.49 -20.48 -1.59
N ILE A 87 3.50 -20.04 -2.34
CA ILE A 87 2.10 -20.42 -2.10
C ILE A 87 1.75 -21.63 -2.98
N VAL A 88 1.15 -22.65 -2.35
CA VAL A 88 0.73 -23.94 -2.94
C VAL A 88 1.91 -24.86 -3.31
N SER A 89 1.68 -26.17 -3.33
CA SER A 89 2.70 -27.15 -3.67
C SER A 89 3.15 -27.06 -5.14
N ARG A 90 4.37 -27.57 -5.41
CA ARG A 90 4.99 -27.53 -6.74
C ARG A 90 4.25 -28.33 -7.82
N SER A 91 3.33 -29.21 -7.45
CA SER A 91 2.57 -30.02 -8.39
C SER A 91 1.34 -29.30 -8.96
N ASN A 92 0.91 -28.19 -8.35
CA ASN A 92 -0.29 -27.46 -8.79
C ASN A 92 0.09 -26.17 -9.50
N ARG A 93 -0.06 -26.17 -10.83
CA ARG A 93 0.08 -24.99 -11.68
C ARG A 93 -1.27 -24.36 -11.92
N SER A 94 -1.49 -23.22 -11.28
CA SER A 94 -2.72 -22.43 -11.42
C SER A 94 -2.37 -20.96 -11.60
N LEU A 95 -2.96 -20.34 -12.63
CA LEU A 95 -2.89 -18.90 -12.84
C LEU A 95 -3.67 -18.17 -11.73
N VAL A 96 -3.05 -17.16 -11.14
CA VAL A 96 -3.64 -16.24 -10.17
C VAL A 96 -3.46 -14.83 -10.68
N LEU A 97 -4.57 -14.11 -10.78
CA LEU A 97 -4.59 -12.66 -10.98
C LEU A 97 -4.92 -12.04 -9.64
N TYR A 98 -4.07 -11.16 -9.11
CA TYR A 98 -4.30 -10.58 -7.80
C TYR A 98 -3.95 -9.11 -7.73
N HIS A 99 -4.61 -8.42 -6.81
CA HIS A 99 -4.25 -7.07 -6.40
C HIS A 99 -4.42 -6.96 -4.90
N ASN A 100 -3.52 -6.24 -4.28
CA ASN A 100 -3.65 -5.86 -2.89
C ASN A 100 -3.29 -4.40 -2.72
N GLY A 101 -3.83 -3.81 -1.67
CA GLY A 101 -3.56 -2.42 -1.36
C GLY A 101 -3.86 -2.09 0.08
N ALA A 102 -3.09 -1.13 0.59
CA ALA A 102 -3.31 -0.58 1.91
C ALA A 102 -3.44 0.93 1.83
N LEU A 103 -4.45 1.40 2.55
CA LEU A 103 -4.70 2.79 2.82
C LEU A 103 -4.84 2.97 4.33
N HIS A 104 -4.83 4.22 4.76
CA HIS A 104 -5.10 4.56 6.16
C HIS A 104 -6.42 3.93 6.63
N GLY A 105 -6.33 3.00 7.58
CA GLY A 105 -7.46 2.33 8.19
C GLY A 105 -8.06 1.15 7.40
N HIS A 106 -7.52 0.78 6.24
CA HIS A 106 -8.08 -0.32 5.43
C HIS A 106 -7.01 -1.03 4.60
N ASN A 107 -7.01 -2.36 4.64
CA ASN A 107 -6.23 -3.18 3.71
C ASN A 107 -7.19 -4.09 2.93
N HIS A 108 -6.78 -4.46 1.72
CA HIS A 108 -7.53 -5.41 0.92
C HIS A 108 -6.60 -6.29 0.10
N CYS A 109 -7.08 -7.49 -0.20
CA CYS A 109 -6.48 -8.34 -1.20
C CYS A 109 -7.59 -9.07 -1.96
N ILE A 110 -7.46 -9.08 -3.28
CA ILE A 110 -8.36 -9.77 -4.19
C ILE A 110 -7.53 -10.73 -5.03
N MET A 111 -8.01 -11.95 -5.21
CA MET A 111 -7.41 -12.96 -6.08
C MET A 111 -8.47 -13.60 -6.96
N LEU A 112 -8.14 -13.79 -8.23
CA LEU A 112 -8.94 -14.50 -9.22
C LEU A 112 -8.14 -15.72 -9.68
N LEU A 113 -8.79 -16.89 -9.68
CA LEU A 113 -8.24 -18.13 -10.19
C LEU A 113 -9.14 -18.61 -11.34
N PRO A 114 -8.94 -18.11 -12.57
CA PRO A 114 -9.91 -18.29 -13.65
C PRO A 114 -10.18 -19.75 -13.99
N SER A 115 -9.15 -20.59 -14.06
CA SER A 115 -9.28 -22.02 -14.40
C SER A 115 -10.08 -22.83 -13.37
N LYS A 116 -10.20 -22.33 -12.15
CA LYS A 116 -10.96 -22.96 -11.05
C LYS A 116 -12.28 -22.26 -10.77
N GLN A 117 -12.56 -21.13 -11.43
CA GLN A 117 -13.70 -20.28 -11.16
C GLN A 117 -13.78 -19.88 -9.68
N ILE A 118 -12.62 -19.59 -9.07
CA ILE A 118 -12.53 -19.15 -7.68
C ILE A 118 -12.21 -17.66 -7.65
N GLU A 119 -12.93 -16.95 -6.78
CA GLU A 119 -12.69 -15.57 -6.42
C GLU A 119 -12.45 -15.50 -4.91
N ILE A 120 -11.43 -14.77 -4.51
CA ILE A 120 -11.12 -14.50 -3.11
C ILE A 120 -11.09 -12.99 -2.93
N VAL A 121 -11.89 -12.49 -1.99
CA VAL A 121 -11.92 -11.07 -1.61
C VAL A 121 -11.77 -10.97 -0.10
N VAL A 122 -10.71 -10.33 0.34
CA VAL A 122 -10.45 -10.05 1.75
C VAL A 122 -10.38 -8.54 1.94
N LEU A 123 -11.24 -8.01 2.82
CA LEU A 123 -11.28 -6.59 3.17
C LEU A 123 -11.10 -6.45 4.69
N THR A 124 -10.32 -5.45 5.10
CA THR A 124 -10.17 -5.09 6.52
C THR A 124 -10.53 -3.63 6.73
N ASN A 125 -11.03 -3.31 7.92
CA ASN A 125 -11.44 -1.97 8.34
C ASN A 125 -10.54 -1.41 9.45
N SER A 126 -9.30 -1.87 9.50
CA SER A 126 -8.27 -1.35 10.39
C SER A 126 -6.92 -1.38 9.68
N ILE A 127 -6.03 -0.46 10.06
CA ILE A 127 -4.61 -0.64 9.73
C ILE A 127 -4.09 -1.78 10.61
N SER A 128 -4.04 -2.98 10.03
CA SER A 128 -3.45 -4.12 10.72
C SER A 128 -1.95 -3.89 10.90
N GLN A 129 -1.36 -4.65 11.81
CA GLN A 129 0.08 -4.64 11.98
C GLN A 129 0.72 -5.47 10.85
N GLY A 130 0.98 -4.82 9.71
CA GLY A 130 1.29 -5.48 8.43
C GLY A 130 0.06 -5.53 7.51
N ASP A 131 0.16 -6.23 6.38
CA ASP A 131 -0.98 -6.47 5.47
C ASP A 131 -1.67 -7.81 5.79
N ILE A 132 -2.60 -7.79 6.75
CA ILE A 132 -3.32 -9.01 7.14
C ILE A 132 -4.30 -9.47 6.07
N ALA A 133 -4.83 -8.57 5.24
CA ALA A 133 -5.75 -8.92 4.17
C ALA A 133 -5.05 -9.83 3.17
N GLU A 134 -3.81 -9.49 2.83
CA GLU A 134 -2.95 -10.31 1.98
C GLU A 134 -2.61 -11.66 2.62
N TRP A 135 -2.22 -11.71 3.90
CA TRP A 135 -1.91 -12.99 4.56
C TRP A 135 -3.09 -13.96 4.55
N VAL A 136 -4.29 -13.47 4.88
CA VAL A 136 -5.52 -14.29 4.82
C VAL A 136 -5.82 -14.71 3.39
N ALA A 137 -5.70 -13.79 2.43
CA ALA A 137 -5.93 -14.09 1.03
C ALA A 137 -4.94 -15.12 0.48
N GLN A 138 -3.69 -15.17 0.95
CA GLN A 138 -2.71 -16.19 0.55
C GLN A 138 -2.97 -17.58 1.18
N THR A 139 -3.68 -17.65 2.31
CA THR A 139 -4.07 -18.94 2.92
C THR A 139 -5.19 -19.63 2.13
N LEU A 140 -6.12 -18.87 1.57
CA LEU A 140 -7.33 -19.41 0.93
C LEU A 140 -7.06 -20.24 -0.35
N PRO A 141 -6.15 -19.86 -1.26
CA PRO A 141 -5.78 -20.68 -2.40
C PRO A 141 -5.17 -22.01 -1.99
N GLN A 142 -4.41 -22.06 -0.90
CA GLN A 142 -3.83 -23.30 -0.39
C GLN A 142 -4.93 -24.25 0.06
N ALA A 143 -5.90 -23.76 0.83
CA ALA A 143 -7.06 -24.55 1.24
C ALA A 143 -7.92 -25.00 0.05
N ALA A 144 -8.03 -24.20 -1.01
CA ALA A 144 -8.87 -24.50 -2.16
C ALA A 144 -8.20 -25.41 -3.22
N LEU A 145 -6.88 -25.28 -3.39
CA LEU A 145 -6.11 -25.97 -4.43
C LEU A 145 -5.34 -27.18 -3.94
N ASP A 146 -4.88 -27.15 -2.68
CA ASP A 146 -4.07 -28.21 -2.09
C ASP A 146 -4.32 -28.35 -0.58
N PRO A 147 -5.49 -28.89 -0.18
CA PRO A 147 -5.89 -28.97 1.23
C PRO A 147 -4.95 -29.82 2.11
N LYS A 148 -4.06 -30.61 1.50
CA LYS A 148 -3.15 -31.52 2.21
C LYS A 148 -1.75 -30.94 2.41
N THR A 149 -1.39 -29.89 1.67
CA THR A 149 -0.10 -29.21 1.81
C THR A 149 -0.33 -27.70 1.91
N THR A 150 -0.69 -27.27 3.12
CA THR A 150 -0.75 -25.85 3.51
C THR A 150 0.56 -25.45 4.16
N GLU A 151 1.27 -24.51 3.54
CA GLU A 151 2.35 -23.77 4.18
C GLU A 151 1.79 -22.97 5.35
N ASP A 152 2.42 -23.08 6.52
CA ASP A 152 2.03 -22.32 7.69
C ASP A 152 2.51 -20.86 7.54
N LEU A 153 1.57 -19.97 7.22
CA LEU A 153 1.85 -18.54 7.08
C LEU A 153 1.92 -17.80 8.42
N LEU A 154 1.53 -18.42 9.53
CA LEU A 154 1.43 -17.75 10.83
C LEU A 154 2.79 -17.24 11.36
N PRO A 155 3.90 -17.99 11.27
CA PRO A 155 5.21 -17.49 11.69
C PRO A 155 5.65 -16.26 10.90
N VAL A 156 5.44 -16.27 9.59
CA VAL A 156 5.82 -15.18 8.68
C VAL A 156 4.94 -13.94 8.93
N ALA A 157 3.65 -14.12 9.17
CA ALA A 157 2.75 -13.04 9.54
C ALA A 157 3.14 -12.40 10.90
N ARG A 158 3.62 -13.20 11.86
CA ARG A 158 4.13 -12.71 13.17
C ARG A 158 5.44 -11.94 13.01
N GLU A 159 6.34 -12.38 12.14
CA GLU A 159 7.54 -11.62 11.78
C GLU A 159 7.14 -10.25 11.19
N ALA A 160 6.24 -10.24 10.20
CA ALA A 160 5.75 -9.02 9.57
C ALA A 160 5.15 -8.04 10.58
N THR A 161 4.34 -8.56 11.50
CA THR A 161 3.74 -7.81 12.63
C THR A 161 4.81 -7.17 13.50
N THR A 162 5.86 -7.93 13.84
CA THR A 162 6.95 -7.47 14.70
C THR A 162 7.75 -6.34 14.02
N ASN A 163 8.10 -6.54 12.76
CA ASN A 163 8.84 -5.55 11.97
C ASN A 163 8.01 -4.29 11.70
N TRP A 164 6.71 -4.43 11.46
CA TRP A 164 5.78 -3.30 11.32
C TRP A 164 5.76 -2.43 12.57
N ARG A 165 5.60 -3.03 13.76
CA ARG A 165 5.60 -2.30 15.04
C ARG A 165 6.91 -1.56 15.28
N ALA A 166 8.04 -2.16 14.91
CA ALA A 166 9.35 -1.55 15.03
C ALA A 166 9.63 -0.47 13.96
N GLY A 167 8.88 -0.46 12.85
CA GLY A 167 9.17 0.38 11.69
C GLY A 167 9.18 1.88 12.00
N TYR A 168 8.22 2.35 12.81
CA TYR A 168 8.17 3.75 13.23
C TYR A 168 9.43 4.18 13.99
N GLN A 169 9.81 3.37 14.99
CA GLN A 169 10.99 3.65 15.81
C GLN A 169 12.27 3.59 14.97
N LYS A 170 12.38 2.63 14.05
CA LYS A 170 13.51 2.56 13.12
C LYS A 170 13.65 3.83 12.28
N VAL A 171 12.55 4.38 11.76
CA VAL A 171 12.59 5.66 11.03
C VAL A 171 13.07 6.80 11.93
N ALA A 172 12.55 6.89 13.16
CA ALA A 172 13.00 7.89 14.13
C ALA A 172 14.50 7.80 14.41
N GLU A 173 14.99 6.60 14.74
CA GLU A 173 16.41 6.33 15.01
C GLU A 173 17.30 6.60 13.79
N THR A 174 16.83 6.33 12.57
CA THR A 174 17.56 6.67 11.34
C THR A 174 17.67 8.18 11.17
N LEU A 175 16.57 8.92 11.33
CA LEU A 175 16.57 10.38 11.23
C LEU A 175 17.48 11.02 12.28
N GLU A 176 17.49 10.50 13.51
CA GLU A 176 18.40 10.96 14.57
C GLU A 176 19.87 10.69 14.23
N LYS A 177 20.19 9.52 13.67
CA LYS A 177 21.57 9.19 13.25
C LYS A 177 22.05 10.02 12.06
N GLU A 178 21.15 10.43 11.17
CA GLU A 178 21.45 11.30 10.04
C GLU A 178 21.54 12.78 10.44
N GLN A 179 21.20 13.13 11.69
CA GLN A 179 21.32 14.48 12.19
C GLN A 179 22.81 14.83 12.39
N ILE A 180 23.25 15.96 11.81
CA ILE A 180 24.61 16.47 11.98
C ILE A 180 24.52 17.76 12.81
N PRO A 181 24.92 17.72 14.10
CA PRO A 181 24.89 18.89 14.96
C PRO A 181 25.74 20.03 14.40
N ASN A 182 25.32 21.26 14.68
CA ASN A 182 26.06 22.49 14.34
C ASN A 182 26.33 22.70 12.84
N THR A 183 25.51 22.13 11.97
CA THR A 183 25.56 22.47 10.55
C THR A 183 24.99 23.87 10.31
N PRO A 184 25.49 24.61 9.29
CA PRO A 184 24.94 25.90 8.93
C PRO A 184 23.44 25.78 8.68
N GLN A 185 22.65 26.64 9.31
CA GLN A 185 21.22 26.71 9.13
C GLN A 185 20.91 27.92 8.25
N PRO A 186 20.14 27.77 7.14
CA PRO A 186 19.57 28.91 6.45
C PRO A 186 18.83 29.79 7.44
N SER A 187 18.87 31.11 7.26
CA SER A 187 18.06 31.95 8.14
C SER A 187 16.59 31.57 7.96
N GLY A 188 15.83 31.38 9.05
CA GLY A 188 14.43 30.94 8.94
C GLY A 188 13.60 31.83 8.02
N LYS A 189 13.96 33.11 7.91
CA LYS A 189 13.34 34.10 7.01
C LYS A 189 13.52 33.78 5.52
N GLU A 190 14.62 33.15 5.10
CA GLU A 190 14.85 32.75 3.71
C GLU A 190 13.99 31.56 3.28
N LEU A 191 13.56 30.74 4.24
CA LEU A 191 12.72 29.56 4.00
C LEU A 191 11.21 29.89 4.03
N ILE A 192 10.83 31.04 4.59
CA ILE A 192 9.41 31.43 4.66
C ILE A 192 8.91 31.80 3.27
N GLY A 193 7.87 31.12 2.83
CA GLY A 193 7.32 31.37 1.50
C GLY A 193 6.32 30.33 1.04
N ARG A 194 5.88 30.50 -0.20
CA ARG A 194 4.97 29.60 -0.88
C ARG A 194 5.70 28.94 -2.05
N TYR A 195 5.85 27.63 -1.98
CA TYR A 195 6.52 26.80 -2.97
C TYR A 195 5.46 26.12 -3.83
N VAL A 196 5.36 26.53 -5.09
CA VAL A 196 4.27 26.11 -5.98
C VAL A 196 4.85 25.31 -7.15
N ARG A 197 4.27 24.12 -7.41
CA ARG A 197 4.56 23.40 -8.65
C ARG A 197 3.78 24.04 -9.80
N SER A 198 4.34 24.05 -11.02
CA SER A 198 3.74 24.67 -12.22
C SER A 198 2.28 24.29 -12.49
N THR A 199 1.84 23.10 -12.07
CA THR A 199 0.45 22.63 -12.25
C THR A 199 -0.54 23.19 -11.22
N ASN A 200 -0.09 23.90 -10.19
CA ASN A 200 -0.86 24.36 -9.03
C ASN A 200 -1.61 23.26 -8.24
N ALA A 201 -1.43 21.98 -8.58
CA ALA A 201 -2.09 20.86 -7.91
C ALA A 201 -1.50 20.57 -6.52
N LEU A 202 -0.25 20.98 -6.30
CA LEU A 202 0.48 20.84 -5.04
C LEU A 202 1.28 22.12 -4.78
N PHE A 203 1.09 22.70 -3.61
CA PHE A 203 1.97 23.75 -3.11
C PHE A 203 2.20 23.59 -1.61
N PHE A 204 3.35 24.06 -1.17
CA PHE A 204 3.76 24.08 0.22
C PHE A 204 3.82 25.51 0.70
N ARG A 205 3.35 25.76 1.93
CA ARG A 205 3.57 27.02 2.62
C ARG A 205 4.47 26.77 3.81
N VAL A 206 5.60 27.45 3.85
CA VAL A 206 6.50 27.46 4.99
C VAL A 206 6.32 28.78 5.72
N PHE A 207 6.12 28.71 7.03
CA PHE A 207 5.86 29.87 7.88
C PHE A 207 6.37 29.61 9.30
N GLU A 208 6.49 30.68 10.08
CA GLU A 208 6.89 30.61 11.48
C GLU A 208 5.66 30.76 12.38
N GLU A 209 5.54 29.90 13.39
CA GLU A 209 4.48 29.93 14.40
C GLU A 209 5.04 29.38 15.72
N ASP A 210 4.91 30.16 16.79
CA ASP A 210 5.44 29.85 18.13
C ASP A 210 6.97 29.57 18.14
N ASP A 211 7.76 30.36 17.41
CA ASP A 211 9.21 30.18 17.22
C ASP A 211 9.62 28.88 16.50
N PHE A 212 8.66 28.15 15.92
CA PHE A 212 8.92 26.95 15.11
C PHE A 212 8.62 27.20 13.63
N LEU A 213 9.49 26.67 12.77
CA LEU A 213 9.22 26.59 11.33
C LEU A 213 8.18 25.49 11.07
N LYS A 214 7.13 25.81 10.33
CA LYS A 214 6.03 24.90 9.99
C LYS A 214 5.82 24.81 8.49
N LEU A 215 5.45 23.61 8.05
CA LEU A 215 5.06 23.28 6.68
C LEU A 215 3.56 23.00 6.63
N SER A 216 2.83 23.71 5.79
CA SER A 216 1.45 23.37 5.44
C SER A 216 1.36 22.90 3.99
N ILE A 217 0.79 21.71 3.79
CA ILE A 217 0.52 21.16 2.46
C ILE A 217 -0.83 21.68 1.96
N ASN A 218 -0.82 22.38 0.82
CA ASN A 218 -2.00 23.02 0.22
C ASN A 218 -2.74 23.97 1.18
N GLU A 219 -2.02 24.63 2.10
CA GLU A 219 -2.59 25.55 3.11
C GLU A 219 -3.70 24.93 3.98
N LYS A 220 -3.73 23.61 4.09
CA LYS A 220 -4.66 22.91 4.99
C LYS A 220 -4.06 22.84 6.38
N THR A 221 -4.75 23.42 7.36
CA THR A 221 -4.37 23.35 8.79
C THR A 221 -4.24 21.92 9.30
N SER A 222 -5.06 20.99 8.79
CA SER A 222 -4.97 19.56 9.11
C SER A 222 -3.70 18.88 8.58
N HIS A 223 -2.99 19.53 7.66
CA HIS A 223 -1.73 19.08 7.07
C HIS A 223 -0.58 20.05 7.40
N THR A 224 -0.64 20.67 8.58
CA THR A 224 0.48 21.44 9.13
C THR A 224 1.41 20.52 9.92
N HIS A 225 2.71 20.68 9.72
CA HIS A 225 3.78 19.91 10.33
C HIS A 225 4.86 20.84 10.86
N THR A 226 5.45 20.53 12.00
CA THR A 226 6.68 21.18 12.46
C THR A 226 7.85 20.68 11.62
N LEU A 227 8.73 21.61 11.22
CA LEU A 227 9.97 21.31 10.54
C LEU A 227 11.13 21.29 11.54
N THR A 228 11.84 20.17 11.56
CA THR A 228 13.04 19.98 12.38
C THR A 228 14.24 19.86 11.47
N GLN A 229 15.27 20.66 11.69
CA GLN A 229 16.49 20.58 10.89
C GLN A 229 17.23 19.26 11.15
N CYS A 230 17.58 18.56 10.07
CA CYS A 230 18.42 17.37 10.13
C CYS A 230 19.89 17.76 9.98
N HIS A 231 20.26 18.34 8.83
CA HIS A 231 21.59 18.89 8.59
C HIS A 231 21.58 19.79 7.35
N ASN A 232 22.39 20.85 7.36
CA ASN A 232 22.46 21.84 6.28
C ASN A 232 21.04 22.37 5.94
N ASP A 233 20.63 22.24 4.67
CA ASP A 233 19.35 22.70 4.15
C ASP A 233 18.26 21.60 4.16
N ILE A 234 18.50 20.48 4.87
CA ILE A 234 17.56 19.35 4.94
C ILE A 234 16.72 19.43 6.20
N PHE A 235 15.40 19.36 6.01
CA PHE A 235 14.40 19.43 7.07
C PHE A 235 13.55 18.16 7.12
N SER A 236 13.25 17.68 8.32
CA SER A 236 12.30 16.61 8.57
C SER A 236 10.95 17.19 9.00
N PHE A 237 9.86 16.61 8.48
CA PHE A 237 8.49 16.85 8.96
C PHE A 237 7.88 15.58 9.60
N PHE A 238 8.74 14.68 10.07
CA PHE A 238 8.36 13.43 10.71
C PHE A 238 7.54 13.71 11.97
N PRO A 239 6.27 13.25 12.03
CA PRO A 239 5.38 13.55 13.16
C PRO A 239 5.78 12.72 14.39
N SER A 240 5.41 13.21 15.58
CA SER A 240 5.48 12.39 16.80
C SER A 240 4.58 11.15 16.71
N ALA A 241 4.82 10.17 17.59
CA ALA A 241 4.04 8.93 17.60
C ALA A 241 2.54 9.20 17.86
N GLU A 242 2.24 10.15 18.74
CA GLU A 242 0.89 10.59 19.04
C GLU A 242 0.23 11.27 17.83
N GLU A 243 0.90 12.24 17.20
CA GLU A 243 0.36 12.93 16.02
C GLU A 243 0.14 11.97 14.85
N ARG A 244 1.05 11.01 14.66
CA ARG A 244 0.91 9.96 13.65
C ARG A 244 -0.36 9.14 13.89
N MET A 245 -0.60 8.72 15.13
CA MET A 245 -1.80 7.95 15.50
C MET A 245 -3.07 8.79 15.35
N LYS A 246 -3.07 10.03 15.85
CA LYS A 246 -4.20 10.97 15.77
C LYS A 246 -4.59 11.26 14.32
N ARG A 247 -3.62 11.30 13.41
CA ARG A 247 -3.82 11.55 11.98
C ARG A 247 -3.89 10.27 11.15
N SER A 248 -3.85 9.10 11.79
CA SER A 248 -3.87 7.77 11.17
C SER A 248 -2.89 7.62 10.02
N ARG A 249 -1.66 8.14 10.13
CA ARG A 249 -0.67 8.14 9.04
C ARG A 249 0.03 6.80 8.87
N PHE A 250 0.24 6.40 7.62
CA PHE A 250 0.91 5.17 7.21
C PHE A 250 2.43 5.26 7.44
N HIS A 251 3.08 4.11 7.57
CA HIS A 251 4.54 4.06 7.64
C HIS A 251 5.12 4.15 6.23
N TYR A 252 5.80 5.25 5.95
CA TYR A 252 6.65 5.40 4.77
C TYR A 252 8.11 5.29 5.18
N GLY A 253 8.99 4.96 4.22
CA GLY A 253 10.44 4.94 4.44
C GLY A 253 10.99 6.32 4.82
N THR A 254 12.19 6.36 5.41
CA THR A 254 12.81 7.56 5.98
C THR A 254 12.81 8.76 5.03
N HIS A 255 13.20 8.57 3.76
CA HIS A 255 13.27 9.65 2.78
C HIS A 255 11.92 10.32 2.48
N ALA A 256 10.79 9.67 2.75
CA ALA A 256 9.47 10.27 2.55
C ALA A 256 9.15 11.37 3.58
N TRP A 257 9.99 11.53 4.61
CA TRP A 257 9.82 12.49 5.70
C TRP A 257 10.81 13.65 5.63
N LEU A 258 11.66 13.70 4.60
CA LEU A 258 12.67 14.72 4.39
C LEU A 258 12.23 15.71 3.30
N LEU A 259 12.64 16.96 3.48
CA LEU A 259 12.56 18.05 2.51
C LEU A 259 13.97 18.53 2.20
N PHE A 260 14.21 18.79 0.92
CA PHE A 260 15.46 19.25 0.34
C PHE A 260 15.24 20.61 -0.32
#